data_AF-A0A935FY98-F1
#
_entry.id   AF-A0A935FY98-F1
#
_cell.length_a   1.000
_cell.length_b   1.000
_cell.length_c   1.000
_cell.angle_alpha   90.00
_cell.angle_beta   90.00
_cell.angle_gamma   90.00
#
_symmetry.space_group_name_H-M   'P 1'
#
loop_
_entity.id
_entity.type
_entity.pdbx_description
1 polymer ?
#
loop_
_entity_poly.entity_id
_entity_poly.type
_entity_poly.pdbx_seq_one_letter_code
_entity_poly.pdbx_strand_id
1 'polypeptide(L)'
;MASVKAINTGSTASPIGMSGQNSSNISSTAVRPIGIQASGLTSGNLTIFNNFVSGVKRGNTATASATISLVGIRSTQQGGAGVVRWYHNSVYLSDVVSANYSSAAFQTFGGGVNIEARNNILVNAIVSNTGARSYGINEGNATNAFYIGTYNDIYVPGGANSYIGLKGASTLCPTLASWRTATGQDIYSNSAAVTFVNVATGDLHLAGVSVGDDANLGAPPLAAVTTDIDGATRSTTKTYKGADEAATPLTLATLNLTMNFEAIPGKDTVNVELRSSIAPYEVLGVARGIAGQGTPNSFSFINAGSGIPYYFAVKHRNSIETWTGSTPSFTSGSLSYDFTSAASQAFGSNQVLVGSDYSFYTGDPNQDGTVDGADNSLIDNDAFNFVSGYVPTDLNGDLSTDGTDATFSDNNAFNFIGVIRP
;
A
#
# COMPACT_ATOMS: atom_id res chain seq x y z
N MET A 1 19.26 -8.73 -20.40
CA MET A 1 19.30 -10.17 -20.01
C MET A 1 18.49 -10.30 -18.73
N ALA A 2 17.64 -11.32 -18.58
CA ALA A 2 17.00 -11.59 -17.30
C ALA A 2 17.94 -12.43 -16.42
N SER A 3 18.29 -11.94 -15.23
CA SER A 3 18.89 -12.73 -14.16
C SER A 3 17.76 -13.35 -13.33
N VAL A 4 17.93 -14.59 -12.87
CA VAL A 4 16.87 -15.34 -12.16
C VAL A 4 17.38 -15.84 -10.80
N LYS A 5 16.85 -15.28 -9.71
CA LYS A 5 17.00 -15.76 -8.32
C LYS A 5 15.64 -16.27 -7.80
N ALA A 6 15.64 -17.47 -7.22
CA ALA A 6 14.46 -18.06 -6.57
C ALA A 6 14.84 -19.03 -5.44
N ILE A 7 13.95 -19.16 -4.46
CA ILE A 7 14.07 -20.12 -3.33
C ILE A 7 12.74 -20.88 -3.20
N ASN A 8 12.81 -22.21 -3.14
CA ASN A 8 11.68 -23.09 -2.84
C ASN A 8 11.84 -23.67 -1.43
N THR A 9 10.87 -23.42 -0.54
CA THR A 9 10.89 -23.90 0.85
C THR A 9 9.84 -24.98 1.15
N GLY A 10 9.17 -25.54 0.13
CA GLY A 10 8.19 -26.62 0.29
C GLY A 10 8.75 -28.02 0.03
N SER A 11 8.63 -28.94 1.00
CA SER A 11 8.92 -30.36 0.80
C SER A 11 7.95 -30.97 -0.21
N THR A 12 8.50 -31.69 -1.21
CA THR A 12 7.86 -32.47 -2.29
C THR A 12 7.30 -31.73 -3.52
N ALA A 13 7.90 -30.63 -3.96
CA ALA A 13 7.65 -30.10 -5.31
C ALA A 13 8.89 -30.27 -6.20
N SER A 14 8.77 -31.07 -7.27
CA SER A 14 9.73 -31.18 -8.38
C SER A 14 10.25 -29.79 -8.81
N PRO A 15 11.50 -29.67 -9.29
CA PRO A 15 12.05 -28.39 -9.73
C PRO A 15 11.13 -27.78 -10.78
N ILE A 16 10.34 -26.77 -10.38
CA ILE A 16 9.51 -26.03 -11.32
C ILE A 16 10.47 -25.26 -12.20
N GLY A 17 10.53 -25.65 -13.47
CA GLY A 17 11.36 -25.06 -14.49
C GLY A 17 11.09 -23.56 -14.57
N MET A 18 11.98 -22.77 -13.97
CA MET A 18 12.11 -21.37 -14.30
C MET A 18 12.74 -21.30 -15.69
N SER A 19 11.92 -21.44 -16.71
CA SER A 19 12.33 -21.05 -18.05
C SER A 19 12.36 -19.53 -18.07
N GLY A 20 13.53 -18.95 -17.78
CA GLY A 20 13.87 -17.67 -18.37
C GLY A 20 13.91 -17.92 -19.87
N GLN A 21 12.80 -17.71 -20.58
CA GLN A 21 12.86 -17.62 -22.03
C GLN A 21 13.54 -16.31 -22.34
N ASN A 22 14.88 -16.36 -22.34
CA ASN A 22 15.77 -15.31 -22.81
C ASN A 22 15.55 -15.21 -24.32
N SER A 23 14.41 -14.63 -24.68
CA SER A 23 13.94 -14.45 -26.03
C SER A 23 14.68 -13.26 -26.61
N SER A 24 15.98 -13.41 -26.84
CA SER A 24 16.69 -12.57 -27.78
C SER A 24 15.94 -12.66 -29.11
N ASN A 25 15.17 -11.63 -29.43
CA ASN A 25 14.44 -11.41 -30.69
C ASN A 25 13.62 -12.62 -31.19
N ILE A 26 12.43 -12.86 -30.61
CA ILE A 26 11.41 -13.65 -31.31
C ILE A 26 10.67 -12.71 -32.26
N SER A 27 11.13 -12.65 -33.52
CA SER A 27 10.45 -11.95 -34.62
C SER A 27 9.28 -12.75 -35.20
N SER A 28 8.53 -13.48 -34.35
CA SER A 28 7.34 -14.23 -34.80
C SER A 28 6.10 -13.71 -34.10
N THR A 29 5.02 -13.53 -34.86
CA THR A 29 3.70 -13.09 -34.37
C THR A 29 2.99 -14.18 -33.56
N ALA A 30 3.50 -15.42 -33.57
CA ALA A 30 2.88 -16.62 -33.03
C ALA A 30 3.27 -16.97 -31.58
N VAL A 31 4.25 -16.28 -30.98
CA VAL A 31 4.73 -16.56 -29.62
C VAL A 31 4.34 -15.41 -28.69
N ARG A 32 4.01 -15.72 -27.43
CA ARG A 32 3.86 -14.76 -26.33
C ARG A 32 5.18 -14.70 -25.55
N PRO A 33 6.04 -13.68 -25.73
CA PRO A 33 7.27 -13.55 -24.97
C PRO A 33 6.95 -13.25 -23.51
N ILE A 34 7.62 -13.97 -22.62
CA ILE A 34 7.47 -13.85 -21.16
C ILE A 34 8.87 -13.77 -20.59
N GLY A 35 9.15 -12.77 -19.74
CA GLY A 35 10.44 -12.65 -19.07
C GLY A 35 10.66 -13.78 -18.07
N ILE A 36 9.84 -13.85 -17.02
CA ILE A 36 9.86 -14.95 -16.03
C ILE A 36 8.45 -15.49 -15.86
N GLN A 37 8.30 -16.81 -15.92
CA GLN A 37 7.04 -17.48 -15.59
C GLN A 37 7.23 -18.41 -14.38
N ALA A 38 6.28 -18.35 -13.45
CA ALA A 38 6.13 -19.29 -12.37
C ALA A 38 4.80 -20.04 -12.52
N SER A 39 4.80 -21.33 -12.17
CA SER A 39 3.58 -22.12 -12.13
C SER A 39 3.09 -22.33 -10.71
N GLY A 40 1.78 -22.51 -10.57
CA GLY A 40 1.13 -22.86 -9.30
C GLY A 40 1.77 -24.06 -8.62
N LEU A 41 1.80 -24.00 -7.28
CA LEU A 41 2.25 -25.10 -6.43
C LEU A 41 1.05 -25.85 -5.87
N THR A 42 1.16 -27.18 -5.77
CA THR A 42 0.19 -28.00 -5.05
C THR A 42 0.16 -27.62 -3.55
N SER A 43 1.31 -27.33 -2.94
CA SER A 43 1.47 -26.87 -1.56
C SER A 43 2.80 -26.13 -1.36
N GLY A 44 2.95 -25.40 -0.25
CA GLY A 44 4.20 -24.70 0.10
C GLY A 44 4.33 -23.33 -0.58
N ASN A 45 5.53 -22.76 -0.54
CA ASN A 45 5.82 -21.41 -1.05
C ASN A 45 6.96 -21.44 -2.08
N LEU A 46 6.78 -20.76 -3.21
CA LEU A 46 7.84 -20.43 -4.17
C LEU A 46 8.08 -18.94 -4.12
N THR A 47 9.29 -18.51 -3.73
CA THR A 47 9.67 -17.09 -3.70
C THR A 47 10.61 -16.76 -4.85
N ILE A 48 10.23 -15.80 -5.67
CA ILE A 48 10.96 -15.29 -6.82
C ILE A 48 11.24 -13.81 -6.57
N PHE A 49 12.53 -13.46 -6.52
CA PHE A 49 12.92 -12.16 -5.99
C PHE A 49 14.21 -11.61 -6.57
N ASN A 50 14.44 -10.31 -6.40
CA ASN A 50 15.64 -9.61 -6.86
C ASN A 50 16.00 -9.86 -8.33
N ASN A 51 14.99 -9.90 -9.20
CA ASN A 51 15.20 -10.11 -10.63
C ASN A 51 15.11 -8.79 -11.38
N PHE A 52 16.03 -8.57 -12.31
CA PHE A 52 15.88 -7.57 -13.37
C PHE A 52 15.24 -8.22 -14.58
N VAL A 53 14.08 -7.71 -14.99
CA VAL A 53 13.33 -8.20 -16.15
C VAL A 53 13.12 -7.06 -17.12
N SER A 54 13.87 -7.08 -18.22
CA SER A 54 13.83 -6.07 -19.27
C SER A 54 14.17 -6.68 -20.63
N GLY A 55 13.98 -5.91 -21.70
CA GLY A 55 14.33 -6.36 -23.05
C GLY A 55 13.43 -7.48 -23.58
N VAL A 56 12.28 -7.73 -22.96
CA VAL A 56 11.25 -8.62 -23.52
C VAL A 56 10.64 -7.91 -24.73
N LYS A 57 10.71 -8.54 -25.91
CA LYS A 57 10.29 -7.94 -27.19
C LYS A 57 9.37 -8.88 -27.96
N ARG A 58 8.41 -8.30 -28.69
CA ARG A 58 7.51 -8.99 -29.63
C ARG A 58 7.50 -8.27 -30.97
N GLY A 59 7.42 -9.01 -32.07
CA GLY A 59 7.23 -8.43 -33.40
C GLY A 59 5.93 -7.62 -33.51
N ASN A 60 6.00 -6.46 -34.14
CA ASN A 60 4.90 -5.49 -34.24
C ASN A 60 4.25 -5.45 -35.65
N THR A 61 3.94 -6.61 -36.23
CA THR A 61 3.43 -6.71 -37.61
C THR A 61 1.97 -7.19 -37.71
N ALA A 62 1.37 -7.60 -36.59
CA ALA A 62 -0.01 -8.08 -36.54
C ALA A 62 -1.02 -6.93 -36.38
N THR A 63 -2.29 -7.20 -36.71
CA THR A 63 -3.42 -6.32 -36.36
C THR A 63 -3.50 -6.09 -34.86
N ALA A 64 -3.87 -4.87 -34.46
CA ALA A 64 -4.06 -4.49 -33.06
C ALA A 64 -4.99 -5.48 -32.33
N SER A 65 -4.56 -6.01 -31.18
CA SER A 65 -5.36 -6.93 -30.38
C SER A 65 -5.27 -6.63 -28.89
N ALA A 66 -6.43 -6.70 -28.23
CA ALA A 66 -6.53 -6.53 -26.78
C ALA A 66 -5.94 -7.74 -26.03
N THR A 67 -5.68 -8.85 -26.71
CA THR A 67 -5.13 -10.07 -26.13
C THR A 67 -3.69 -9.86 -25.68
N ILE A 68 -3.42 -10.13 -24.41
CA ILE A 68 -2.07 -10.02 -23.85
C ILE A 68 -1.15 -11.02 -24.53
N SER A 69 -0.08 -10.50 -25.09
CA SER A 69 0.89 -11.28 -25.86
C SER A 69 2.34 -10.91 -25.56
N LEU A 70 2.60 -9.99 -24.63
CA LEU A 70 3.92 -9.75 -24.05
C LEU A 70 3.80 -9.57 -22.54
N VAL A 71 4.62 -10.28 -21.75
CA VAL A 71 4.55 -10.21 -20.30
C VAL A 71 5.95 -10.10 -19.69
N GLY A 72 6.11 -9.25 -18.68
CA GLY A 72 7.35 -9.18 -17.90
C GLY A 72 7.48 -10.41 -16.99
N ILE A 73 6.71 -10.43 -15.92
CA ILE A 73 6.61 -11.57 -15.00
C ILE A 73 5.21 -12.17 -15.04
N ARG A 74 5.10 -13.48 -14.86
CA ARG A 74 3.83 -14.19 -15.00
C ARG A 74 3.68 -15.30 -13.99
N SER A 75 2.51 -15.37 -13.37
CA SER A 75 2.05 -16.56 -12.65
C SER A 75 1.00 -17.30 -13.46
N THR A 76 1.24 -18.58 -13.76
CA THR A 76 0.29 -19.46 -14.44
C THR A 76 -0.19 -20.57 -13.53
N GLN A 77 -1.46 -20.91 -13.63
CA GLN A 77 -2.08 -21.94 -12.81
C GLN A 77 -1.95 -23.37 -13.39
N GLN A 78 -1.66 -24.33 -12.52
CA GLN A 78 -2.25 -25.68 -12.46
C GLN A 78 -2.69 -25.86 -11.00
N GLY A 79 -3.87 -26.41 -10.70
CA GLY A 79 -4.50 -26.35 -9.37
C GLY A 79 -3.62 -26.70 -8.15
N GLY A 80 -3.93 -26.16 -6.98
CA GLY A 80 -3.19 -26.39 -5.74
C GLY A 80 -3.56 -25.41 -4.61
N ALA A 81 -2.89 -25.49 -3.47
CA ALA A 81 -3.06 -24.57 -2.34
C ALA A 81 -1.76 -23.80 -2.00
N GLY A 82 -0.71 -23.94 -2.80
CA GLY A 82 0.56 -23.25 -2.56
C GLY A 82 0.52 -21.76 -2.91
N VAL A 83 1.59 -21.07 -2.53
CA VAL A 83 1.75 -19.61 -2.72
C VAL A 83 2.93 -19.31 -3.62
N VAL A 84 2.72 -18.45 -4.63
CA VAL A 84 3.81 -17.88 -5.44
C VAL A 84 4.05 -16.44 -4.98
N ARG A 85 5.26 -16.16 -4.52
CA ARG A 85 5.68 -14.86 -4.00
C ARG A 85 6.60 -14.16 -4.97
N TRP A 86 6.22 -12.98 -5.42
CA TRP A 86 7.03 -12.08 -6.24
C TRP A 86 7.47 -10.92 -5.37
N TYR A 87 8.72 -10.94 -4.92
CA TYR A 87 9.26 -9.95 -4.00
C TYR A 87 10.42 -9.18 -4.61
N HIS A 88 10.45 -7.86 -4.49
CA HIS A 88 11.64 -7.09 -4.90
C HIS A 88 12.09 -7.39 -6.35
N ASN A 89 11.16 -7.59 -7.29
CA ASN A 89 11.52 -7.71 -8.70
C ASN A 89 11.44 -6.33 -9.37
N SER A 90 12.39 -6.01 -10.25
CA SER A 90 12.34 -4.82 -11.10
C SER A 90 12.01 -5.26 -12.53
N VAL A 91 10.85 -4.85 -13.02
CA VAL A 91 10.36 -5.14 -14.37
C VAL A 91 10.27 -3.84 -15.14
N TYR A 92 10.88 -3.80 -16.32
CA TYR A 92 10.80 -2.68 -17.24
C TYR A 92 10.52 -3.17 -18.66
N LEU A 93 9.29 -2.94 -19.13
CA LEU A 93 8.88 -3.21 -20.50
C LEU A 93 8.90 -1.92 -21.30
N SER A 94 9.49 -1.97 -22.49
CA SER A 94 9.48 -0.84 -23.42
C SER A 94 9.49 -1.31 -24.86
N ASP A 95 9.00 -0.46 -25.75
CA ASP A 95 9.16 -0.63 -27.19
C ASP A 95 9.44 0.73 -27.84
N VAL A 96 10.09 0.71 -29.00
CA VAL A 96 10.50 1.94 -29.70
C VAL A 96 9.38 2.54 -30.56
N VAL A 97 8.35 1.74 -30.83
CA VAL A 97 7.18 2.12 -31.63
C VAL A 97 5.90 1.81 -30.85
N SER A 98 4.79 2.45 -31.25
CA SER A 98 3.48 2.09 -30.73
C SER A 98 3.15 0.64 -31.07
N ALA A 99 2.90 -0.18 -30.05
CA ALA A 99 2.66 -1.60 -30.16
C ALA A 99 1.22 -1.90 -30.63
N ASN A 100 1.08 -2.83 -31.58
CA ASN A 100 -0.18 -3.43 -32.02
C ASN A 100 -0.59 -4.62 -31.14
N TYR A 101 -0.08 -4.70 -29.92
CA TYR A 101 -0.24 -5.86 -29.06
C TYR A 101 -0.33 -5.46 -27.60
N SER A 102 -1.18 -6.15 -26.83
CA SER A 102 -1.29 -5.86 -25.41
C SER A 102 -0.14 -6.46 -24.61
N SER A 103 0.29 -5.72 -23.59
CA SER A 103 1.40 -6.08 -22.70
C SER A 103 1.03 -5.92 -21.23
N ALA A 104 1.70 -6.68 -20.35
CA ALA A 104 1.55 -6.52 -18.91
C ALA A 104 2.92 -6.65 -18.20
N ALA A 105 3.27 -5.73 -17.29
CA ALA A 105 4.48 -5.89 -16.48
C ALA A 105 4.34 -7.14 -15.58
N PHE A 106 3.17 -7.32 -14.97
CA PHE A 106 2.82 -8.54 -14.25
C PHE A 106 1.48 -9.12 -14.75
N GLN A 107 1.43 -10.43 -15.00
CA GLN A 107 0.18 -11.14 -15.26
C GLN A 107 -0.04 -12.29 -14.29
N THR A 108 -1.26 -12.41 -13.77
CA THR A 108 -1.81 -13.62 -13.17
C THR A 108 -2.78 -14.28 -14.15
N PHE A 109 -2.72 -15.61 -14.28
CA PHE A 109 -3.58 -16.34 -15.21
C PHE A 109 -3.98 -17.71 -14.67
N GLY A 110 -5.29 -17.99 -14.66
CA GLY A 110 -5.93 -19.18 -14.09
C GLY A 110 -6.39 -18.98 -12.63
N GLY A 111 -7.30 -19.80 -12.11
CA GLY A 111 -7.85 -19.71 -10.76
C GLY A 111 -7.45 -20.85 -9.82
N GLY A 112 -6.95 -20.54 -8.61
CA GLY A 112 -6.62 -21.56 -7.60
C GLY A 112 -5.19 -21.59 -7.09
N VAL A 113 -4.46 -20.47 -7.08
CA VAL A 113 -3.12 -20.37 -6.44
C VAL A 113 -3.02 -19.00 -5.78
N ASN A 114 -2.55 -18.94 -4.54
CA ASN A 114 -2.33 -17.66 -3.87
C ASN A 114 -1.07 -16.98 -4.41
N ILE A 115 -1.17 -15.71 -4.74
CA ILE A 115 -0.10 -14.91 -5.31
C ILE A 115 0.12 -13.74 -4.37
N GLU A 116 1.34 -13.59 -3.89
CA GLU A 116 1.75 -12.42 -3.12
C GLU A 116 2.74 -11.61 -3.96
N ALA A 117 2.42 -10.35 -4.26
CA ALA A 117 3.33 -9.43 -4.92
C ALA A 117 3.62 -8.27 -3.98
N ARG A 118 4.86 -8.19 -3.50
CA ARG A 118 5.28 -7.15 -2.57
C ARG A 118 6.59 -6.52 -3.00
N ASN A 119 6.72 -5.23 -2.77
CA ASN A 119 7.98 -4.49 -2.95
C ASN A 119 8.54 -4.59 -4.38
N ASN A 120 7.71 -4.81 -5.40
CA ASN A 120 8.19 -4.87 -6.78
C ASN A 120 8.18 -3.48 -7.42
N ILE A 121 9.01 -3.28 -8.44
CA ILE A 121 8.88 -2.20 -9.41
C ILE A 121 8.36 -2.82 -10.71
N LEU A 122 7.20 -2.37 -11.17
CA LEU A 122 6.47 -2.90 -12.32
C LEU A 122 6.21 -1.78 -13.33
N VAL A 123 7.19 -1.54 -14.20
CA VAL A 123 7.11 -0.51 -15.23
C VAL A 123 6.71 -1.12 -16.58
N ASN A 124 5.60 -0.65 -17.14
CA ASN A 124 5.23 -0.93 -18.52
C ASN A 124 5.20 0.35 -19.35
N ALA A 125 6.36 0.71 -19.91
CA ALA A 125 6.55 1.88 -20.76
C ALA A 125 6.23 1.61 -22.25
N ILE A 126 5.62 0.49 -22.60
CA ILE A 126 5.15 0.24 -23.96
C ILE A 126 3.94 1.14 -24.23
N VAL A 127 3.98 1.93 -25.30
CA VAL A 127 2.82 2.69 -25.78
C VAL A 127 2.02 1.82 -26.74
N SER A 128 0.73 1.61 -26.50
CA SER A 128 -0.13 0.74 -27.33
C SER A 128 -1.03 1.54 -28.29
N ASN A 129 -1.23 1.02 -29.50
CA ASN A 129 -2.13 1.60 -30.51
C ASN A 129 -3.63 1.33 -30.23
N THR A 130 -4.52 1.86 -31.07
CA THR A 130 -5.97 1.59 -30.99
C THR A 130 -6.26 0.11 -31.20
N GLY A 131 -6.73 -0.56 -30.14
CA GLY A 131 -7.05 -1.99 -30.14
C GLY A 131 -6.11 -2.83 -29.28
N ALA A 132 -4.92 -2.34 -28.95
CA ALA A 132 -3.99 -2.93 -27.98
C ALA A 132 -3.98 -2.13 -26.67
N ARG A 133 -3.44 -2.72 -25.59
CA ARG A 133 -3.43 -2.10 -24.26
C ARG A 133 -2.16 -2.42 -23.47
N SER A 134 -1.68 -1.44 -22.70
CA SER A 134 -0.53 -1.58 -21.82
C SER A 134 -0.99 -1.61 -20.37
N TYR A 135 -0.64 -2.67 -19.66
CA TYR A 135 -1.01 -2.87 -18.25
C TYR A 135 0.20 -2.88 -17.33
N GLY A 136 0.07 -2.28 -16.16
CA GLY A 136 0.97 -2.56 -15.03
C GLY A 136 0.72 -4.00 -14.56
N ILE A 137 -0.52 -4.27 -14.16
CA ILE A 137 -0.96 -5.59 -13.72
C ILE A 137 -2.14 -6.08 -14.56
N ASN A 138 -2.09 -7.33 -14.99
CA ASN A 138 -3.24 -8.07 -15.48
C ASN A 138 -3.59 -9.16 -14.47
N GLU A 139 -4.64 -8.93 -13.69
CA GLU A 139 -5.21 -9.96 -12.82
C GLU A 139 -6.38 -10.59 -13.57
N GLY A 140 -6.08 -11.59 -14.41
CA GLY A 140 -7.02 -12.15 -15.37
C GLY A 140 -8.15 -12.99 -14.75
N ASN A 141 -8.20 -13.14 -13.43
CA ASN A 141 -9.22 -13.93 -12.75
C ASN A 141 -10.49 -13.11 -12.46
N ALA A 142 -11.67 -13.72 -12.63
CA ALA A 142 -12.94 -13.08 -12.32
C ALA A 142 -13.21 -12.98 -10.82
N THR A 143 -12.74 -13.95 -10.02
CA THR A 143 -12.92 -13.97 -8.56
C THR A 143 -11.69 -13.41 -7.84
N ASN A 144 -11.87 -12.41 -6.96
CA ASN A 144 -10.81 -11.68 -6.24
C ASN A 144 -9.98 -12.52 -5.24
N ALA A 145 -9.98 -13.84 -5.32
CA ALA A 145 -9.57 -14.70 -4.22
C ALA A 145 -8.07 -15.04 -4.15
N PHE A 146 -7.24 -14.57 -5.11
CA PHE A 146 -5.92 -15.16 -5.31
C PHE A 146 -4.74 -14.17 -5.35
N TYR A 147 -4.95 -12.89 -5.63
CA TYR A 147 -3.87 -11.91 -5.69
C TYR A 147 -3.86 -11.02 -4.45
N ILE A 148 -2.70 -10.94 -3.78
CA ILE A 148 -2.44 -10.06 -2.66
C ILE A 148 -1.26 -9.15 -3.02
N GLY A 149 -1.56 -7.88 -3.30
CA GLY A 149 -0.59 -6.88 -3.71
C GLY A 149 -0.41 -5.80 -2.64
N THR A 150 0.82 -5.40 -2.34
CA THR A 150 1.06 -4.18 -1.53
C THR A 150 2.51 -3.70 -1.68
N TYR A 151 2.74 -2.41 -1.44
CA TYR A 151 4.06 -1.77 -1.57
C TYR A 151 4.74 -2.04 -2.93
N ASN A 152 3.99 -2.21 -4.00
CA ASN A 152 4.53 -2.24 -5.36
C ASN A 152 4.58 -0.81 -5.91
N ASP A 153 5.56 -0.52 -6.76
CA ASP A 153 5.49 0.63 -7.66
C ASP A 153 4.97 0.13 -9.01
N ILE A 154 3.75 0.52 -9.37
CA ILE A 154 3.06 0.07 -10.59
C ILE A 154 2.94 1.27 -11.51
N TYR A 155 3.84 1.37 -12.47
CA TYR A 155 3.95 2.57 -13.29
C TYR A 155 3.72 2.28 -14.77
N VAL A 156 2.76 2.99 -15.36
CA VAL A 156 2.44 2.93 -16.78
C VAL A 156 2.40 4.37 -17.31
N PRO A 157 3.51 4.88 -17.88
CA PRO A 157 3.70 6.31 -18.18
C PRO A 157 2.69 6.94 -19.15
N GLY A 158 1.86 6.14 -19.83
CA GLY A 158 0.65 6.64 -20.46
C GLY A 158 0.59 6.55 -21.98
N GLY A 159 -0.57 6.99 -22.48
CA GLY A 159 -1.14 6.74 -23.81
C GLY A 159 -2.61 6.36 -23.64
N ALA A 160 -3.47 6.58 -24.64
CA ALA A 160 -4.92 6.40 -24.51
C ALA A 160 -5.37 4.99 -24.06
N ASN A 161 -4.50 3.98 -24.18
CA ASN A 161 -4.76 2.58 -23.87
C ASN A 161 -3.85 2.04 -22.75
N SER A 162 -3.45 2.88 -21.81
CA SER A 162 -2.59 2.54 -20.67
C SER A 162 -3.39 2.45 -19.38
N TYR A 163 -3.19 1.38 -18.61
CA TYR A 163 -3.94 1.13 -17.39
C TYR A 163 -3.02 0.57 -16.29
N ILE A 164 -3.19 1.04 -15.06
CA ILE A 164 -2.53 0.44 -13.89
C ILE A 164 -2.89 -1.04 -13.77
N GLY A 165 -4.16 -1.36 -14.01
CA GLY A 165 -4.68 -2.72 -13.88
C GLY A 165 -5.72 -3.12 -14.92
N LEU A 166 -5.79 -4.41 -15.22
CA LEU A 166 -7.00 -5.08 -15.70
C LEU A 166 -7.43 -6.09 -14.64
N LYS A 167 -8.68 -6.01 -14.18
CA LYS A 167 -9.29 -6.99 -13.30
C LYS A 167 -10.27 -7.89 -14.06
N GLY A 168 -10.09 -9.20 -13.91
CA GLY A 168 -10.82 -10.20 -14.67
C GLY A 168 -10.60 -10.04 -16.17
N ALA A 169 -11.68 -10.19 -16.94
CA ALA A 169 -11.62 -10.10 -18.40
C ALA A 169 -11.80 -8.68 -18.96
N SER A 170 -12.40 -7.75 -18.19
CA SER A 170 -12.94 -6.50 -18.76
C SER A 170 -12.85 -5.26 -17.88
N THR A 171 -12.55 -5.35 -16.58
CA THR A 171 -12.55 -4.19 -15.69
C THR A 171 -11.21 -3.44 -15.81
N LEU A 172 -11.22 -2.36 -16.58
CA LEU A 172 -10.05 -1.52 -16.82
C LEU A 172 -9.87 -0.49 -15.70
N CYS A 173 -8.67 -0.47 -15.11
CA CYS A 173 -8.32 0.41 -14.00
C CYS A 173 -7.22 1.40 -14.44
N PRO A 174 -7.58 2.59 -14.96
CA PRO A 174 -6.60 3.56 -15.45
C PRO A 174 -5.71 4.14 -14.34
N THR A 175 -6.17 4.13 -13.09
CA THR A 175 -5.45 4.70 -11.94
C THR A 175 -5.34 3.69 -10.80
N LEU A 176 -4.41 3.90 -9.87
CA LEU A 176 -4.31 3.10 -8.65
C LEU A 176 -5.58 3.15 -7.81
N ALA A 177 -6.25 4.30 -7.75
CA ALA A 177 -7.53 4.43 -7.06
C ALA A 177 -8.57 3.46 -7.66
N SER A 178 -8.73 3.47 -9.00
CA SER A 178 -9.64 2.54 -9.67
C SER A 178 -9.25 1.07 -9.52
N TRP A 179 -7.95 0.77 -9.39
CA TRP A 179 -7.44 -0.58 -9.14
C TRP A 179 -7.79 -1.06 -7.73
N ARG A 180 -7.59 -0.21 -6.73
CA ARG A 180 -7.94 -0.49 -5.33
C ARG A 180 -9.44 -0.69 -5.17
N THR A 181 -10.27 0.14 -5.80
CA THR A 181 -11.73 -0.06 -5.79
C THR A 181 -12.12 -1.42 -6.40
N ALA A 182 -11.49 -1.83 -7.49
CA ALA A 182 -11.83 -3.09 -8.16
C ALA A 182 -11.34 -4.35 -7.41
N THR A 183 -10.27 -4.24 -6.63
CA THR A 183 -9.57 -5.41 -6.07
C THR A 183 -9.48 -5.46 -4.55
N GLY A 184 -9.50 -4.32 -3.87
CA GLY A 184 -9.13 -4.17 -2.46
C GLY A 184 -7.62 -4.35 -2.20
N GLN A 185 -6.79 -4.47 -3.24
CA GLN A 185 -5.36 -4.74 -3.13
C GLN A 185 -4.52 -3.49 -3.44
N ASP A 186 -3.22 -3.58 -3.21
CA ASP A 186 -2.23 -2.54 -3.53
C ASP A 186 -2.48 -1.22 -2.79
N ILE A 187 -2.99 -1.31 -1.55
CA ILE A 187 -3.38 -0.16 -0.72
C ILE A 187 -2.19 0.74 -0.34
N TYR A 188 -0.98 0.19 -0.23
CA TYR A 188 0.26 0.95 0.02
C TYR A 188 1.21 0.98 -1.19
N SER A 189 0.73 0.53 -2.35
CA SER A 189 1.45 0.62 -3.61
C SER A 189 1.32 2.04 -4.18
N ASN A 190 2.28 2.45 -5.00
CA ASN A 190 2.34 3.76 -5.62
C ASN A 190 2.54 3.61 -7.14
N SER A 191 2.44 4.71 -7.88
CA SER A 191 2.63 4.76 -9.33
C SER A 191 3.49 5.97 -9.65
N ALA A 192 4.81 5.80 -9.60
CA ALA A 192 5.77 6.86 -9.86
C ALA A 192 6.75 6.47 -10.96
N ALA A 193 7.30 7.48 -11.64
CA ALA A 193 8.36 7.22 -12.61
C ALA A 193 9.63 6.73 -11.90
N VAL A 194 10.28 5.73 -12.47
CA VAL A 194 11.55 5.17 -11.97
C VAL A 194 12.66 5.44 -12.97
N THR A 195 13.77 5.96 -12.48
CA THR A 195 15.00 6.16 -13.26
C THR A 195 15.96 5.01 -12.97
N PHE A 196 16.36 4.31 -14.03
CA PHE A 196 17.33 3.23 -13.99
C PHE A 196 18.63 3.64 -14.67
N VAL A 197 19.75 3.00 -14.30
CA VAL A 197 21.08 3.26 -14.90
C VAL A 197 21.05 3.10 -16.42
N ASN A 198 20.57 1.96 -16.93
CA ASN A 198 20.47 1.75 -18.37
C ASN A 198 19.45 0.66 -18.75
N VAL A 199 18.22 1.09 -19.06
CA VAL A 199 17.14 0.17 -19.48
C VAL A 199 17.42 -0.55 -20.81
N ALA A 200 18.29 -0.02 -21.68
CA ALA A 200 18.58 -0.62 -22.98
C ALA A 200 19.51 -1.83 -22.88
N THR A 201 20.46 -1.81 -21.96
CA THR A 201 21.31 -2.98 -21.63
C THR A 201 20.62 -3.93 -20.65
N GLY A 202 19.53 -3.47 -20.03
CA GLY A 202 18.78 -4.19 -19.01
C GLY A 202 19.35 -4.03 -17.60
N ASP A 203 20.19 -3.02 -17.41
CA ASP A 203 20.67 -2.57 -16.11
C ASP A 203 19.59 -1.73 -15.42
N LEU A 204 18.88 -2.38 -14.49
CA LEU A 204 17.79 -1.79 -13.73
C LEU A 204 18.20 -1.43 -12.29
N HIS A 205 19.49 -1.16 -12.05
CA HIS A 205 19.87 -0.47 -10.81
C HIS A 205 19.26 0.93 -10.80
N LEU A 206 18.86 1.39 -9.62
CA LEU A 206 18.24 2.69 -9.43
C LEU A 206 19.27 3.79 -9.68
N ALA A 207 18.82 4.88 -10.31
CA ALA A 207 19.68 6.02 -10.65
C ALA A 207 18.93 7.34 -10.48
N GLY A 208 19.68 8.45 -10.56
CA GLY A 208 19.12 9.80 -10.54
C GLY A 208 18.24 10.05 -9.31
N VAL A 209 17.04 10.61 -9.54
CA VAL A 209 16.09 10.97 -8.47
C VAL A 209 15.46 9.77 -7.77
N SER A 210 15.56 8.56 -8.33
CA SER A 210 15.05 7.35 -7.69
C SER A 210 15.95 6.86 -6.57
N VAL A 211 17.22 7.26 -6.55
CA VAL A 211 18.12 7.01 -5.42
C VAL A 211 17.80 8.00 -4.30
N GLY A 212 17.36 7.48 -3.16
CA GLY A 212 16.88 8.27 -2.02
C GLY A 212 15.40 8.66 -2.09
N ASP A 213 14.61 8.09 -3.01
CA ASP A 213 13.16 8.37 -3.08
C ASP A 213 12.39 7.68 -1.95
N ASP A 214 12.38 8.34 -0.80
CA ASP A 214 11.69 7.91 0.41
C ASP A 214 10.18 7.81 0.25
N ALA A 215 9.58 8.61 -0.64
CA ALA A 215 8.13 8.71 -0.75
C ALA A 215 7.56 7.57 -1.58
N ASN A 216 8.22 7.26 -2.70
CA ASN A 216 7.67 6.36 -3.71
C ASN A 216 8.33 4.98 -3.67
N LEU A 217 9.63 4.90 -3.41
CA LEU A 217 10.38 3.64 -3.54
C LEU A 217 10.68 2.97 -2.19
N GLY A 218 10.22 3.54 -1.08
CA GLY A 218 10.31 2.91 0.24
C GLY A 218 9.30 1.78 0.45
N ALA A 219 9.74 0.70 1.08
CA ALA A 219 8.90 -0.43 1.47
C ALA A 219 9.36 -1.06 2.80
N PRO A 220 8.49 -1.81 3.50
CA PRO A 220 8.90 -2.60 4.65
C PRO A 220 9.86 -3.72 4.23
N PRO A 221 10.87 -4.06 5.05
CA PRO A 221 11.74 -5.19 4.78
C PRO A 221 10.97 -6.51 4.81
N LEU A 222 11.33 -7.44 3.93
CA LEU A 222 10.76 -8.78 3.88
C LEU A 222 11.78 -9.79 4.42
N ALA A 223 11.44 -10.50 5.49
CA ALA A 223 12.35 -11.48 6.12
C ALA A 223 12.87 -12.57 5.17
N ALA A 224 12.14 -12.85 4.08
CA ALA A 224 12.54 -13.81 3.05
C ALA A 224 13.62 -13.28 2.07
N VAL A 225 13.90 -11.98 2.06
CA VAL A 225 14.81 -11.32 1.12
C VAL A 225 15.70 -10.34 1.89
N THR A 226 16.84 -10.82 2.37
CA THR A 226 17.76 -10.04 3.23
C THR A 226 18.89 -9.35 2.47
N THR A 227 19.11 -9.72 1.22
CA THR A 227 20.06 -9.07 0.31
C THR A 227 19.38 -8.70 -1.00
N ASP A 228 20.03 -7.91 -1.83
CA ASP A 228 19.53 -7.46 -3.14
C ASP A 228 20.06 -8.32 -4.32
N ILE A 229 20.02 -7.78 -5.54
CA ILE A 229 20.51 -8.47 -6.74
C ILE A 229 22.05 -8.63 -6.75
N ASP A 230 22.78 -7.70 -6.17
CA ASP A 230 24.25 -7.73 -6.10
C ASP A 230 24.77 -8.42 -4.83
N GLY A 231 23.89 -8.72 -3.88
CA GLY A 231 24.23 -9.34 -2.61
C GLY A 231 24.48 -8.32 -1.49
N ALA A 232 24.24 -7.03 -1.72
CA ALA A 232 24.23 -6.01 -0.69
C ALA A 232 23.10 -6.28 0.32
N THR A 233 23.34 -6.00 1.59
CA THR A 233 22.36 -6.21 2.66
C THR A 233 21.25 -5.16 2.57
N ARG A 234 20.00 -5.60 2.62
CA ARG A 234 18.84 -4.70 2.65
C ARG A 234 18.65 -4.09 4.04
N SER A 235 18.17 -2.86 4.09
CA SER A 235 17.78 -2.19 5.33
C SER A 235 16.76 -3.01 6.14
N THR A 236 16.90 -2.98 7.47
CA THR A 236 15.99 -3.68 8.41
C THR A 236 14.81 -2.83 8.88
N THR A 237 14.70 -1.58 8.42
CA THR A 237 13.62 -0.65 8.81
C THR A 237 12.83 -0.15 7.61
N LYS A 238 13.51 0.19 6.52
CA LYS A 238 12.91 0.67 5.26
C LYS A 238 13.86 0.37 4.10
N THR A 239 13.44 -0.51 3.20
CA THR A 239 14.22 -0.98 2.04
C THR A 239 13.65 -0.43 0.74
N TYR A 240 14.43 -0.48 -0.34
CA TYR A 240 13.94 -0.13 -1.67
C TYR A 240 12.98 -1.18 -2.23
N LYS A 241 11.92 -0.71 -2.87
CA LYS A 241 11.15 -1.49 -3.85
C LYS A 241 12.07 -1.86 -5.02
N GLY A 242 11.77 -2.99 -5.67
CA GLY A 242 12.56 -3.53 -6.75
C GLY A 242 13.78 -4.30 -6.25
N ALA A 243 14.57 -4.76 -7.21
CA ALA A 243 15.64 -5.74 -7.03
C ALA A 243 16.97 -5.16 -6.52
N ASP A 244 17.12 -3.85 -6.57
CA ASP A 244 18.31 -3.11 -6.17
C ASP A 244 18.11 -2.44 -4.80
N GLU A 245 19.11 -2.48 -3.93
CA GLU A 245 19.18 -1.67 -2.71
C GLU A 245 20.22 -0.57 -2.93
N ALA A 246 19.76 0.61 -3.38
CA ALA A 246 20.65 1.69 -3.75
C ALA A 246 21.51 2.20 -2.57
N ALA A 247 22.70 2.71 -2.88
CA ALA A 247 23.72 3.07 -1.90
C ALA A 247 23.28 4.16 -0.89
N THR A 248 22.38 5.07 -1.28
CA THR A 248 21.79 6.05 -0.37
C THR A 248 20.66 5.36 0.41
N PRO A 249 20.73 5.21 1.75
CA PRO A 249 19.69 4.54 2.50
C PRO A 249 18.38 5.33 2.54
N LEU A 250 17.26 4.62 2.61
CA LEU A 250 15.94 5.21 2.87
C LEU A 250 15.71 5.38 4.38
N THR A 251 14.92 6.40 4.73
CA THR A 251 14.60 6.75 6.12
C THR A 251 13.10 6.76 6.38
N LEU A 252 12.68 6.31 7.55
CA LEU A 252 11.27 6.43 7.97
C LEU A 252 10.96 7.89 8.28
N ALA A 253 9.84 8.40 7.77
CA ALA A 253 9.36 9.70 8.20
C ALA A 253 8.72 9.57 9.58
N THR A 254 9.05 10.46 10.51
CA THR A 254 8.57 10.44 11.89
C THR A 254 7.73 11.67 12.20
N LEU A 255 6.47 11.43 12.55
CA LEU A 255 5.54 12.42 13.09
C LEU A 255 5.65 12.41 14.62
N ASN A 256 5.92 13.56 15.22
CA ASN A 256 5.83 13.78 16.66
C ASN A 256 4.51 14.49 16.96
N LEU A 257 3.55 13.74 17.47
CA LEU A 257 2.19 14.17 17.68
C LEU A 257 1.92 14.48 19.15
N THR A 258 1.46 15.69 19.43
CA THR A 258 0.93 16.08 20.74
C THR A 258 -0.59 16.09 20.67
N MET A 259 -1.26 15.38 21.58
CA MET A 259 -2.72 15.23 21.62
C MET A 259 -3.22 14.89 23.04
N ASN A 260 -4.52 15.09 23.26
CA ASN A 260 -5.24 14.74 24.48
C ASN A 260 -6.61 14.12 24.14
N PHE A 261 -7.13 13.33 25.08
CA PHE A 261 -8.51 12.85 25.06
C PHE A 261 -9.30 13.57 26.13
N GLU A 262 -10.59 13.80 25.85
CA GLU A 262 -11.49 14.45 26.80
C GLU A 262 -11.64 13.65 28.10
N ALA A 263 -11.90 12.35 27.99
CA ALA A 263 -12.22 11.49 29.13
C ALA A 263 -11.00 10.77 29.72
N ILE A 264 -9.96 10.49 28.92
CA ILE A 264 -8.79 9.70 29.36
C ILE A 264 -7.66 10.63 29.84
N PRO A 265 -7.31 10.64 31.14
CA PRO A 265 -6.20 11.44 31.67
C PRO A 265 -4.81 10.84 31.36
N GLY A 266 -4.80 9.65 30.78
CA GLY A 266 -3.62 8.84 30.48
C GLY A 266 -3.15 8.93 29.03
N LYS A 267 -2.25 8.01 28.68
CA LYS A 267 -1.97 7.66 27.29
C LYS A 267 -2.68 6.37 26.95
N ASP A 268 -3.11 6.23 25.70
CA ASP A 268 -3.73 5.02 25.20
C ASP A 268 -3.33 4.75 23.75
N THR A 269 -3.69 3.57 23.25
CA THR A 269 -3.41 3.10 21.91
C THR A 269 -4.22 3.85 20.87
N VAL A 270 -3.54 4.45 19.90
CA VAL A 270 -4.13 5.13 18.75
C VAL A 270 -3.63 4.56 17.45
N ASN A 271 -4.45 4.66 16.42
CA ASN A 271 -4.04 4.50 15.02
C ASN A 271 -3.99 5.89 14.39
N VAL A 272 -2.83 6.27 13.85
CA VAL A 272 -2.65 7.48 13.07
C VAL A 272 -2.53 7.09 11.60
N GLU A 273 -3.48 7.55 10.79
CA GLU A 273 -3.47 7.34 9.35
C GLU A 273 -2.81 8.53 8.65
N LEU A 274 -1.82 8.25 7.80
CA LEU A 274 -1.29 9.21 6.85
C LEU A 274 -2.23 9.28 5.66
N ARG A 275 -2.82 10.44 5.40
CA ARG A 275 -3.85 10.64 4.36
C ARG A 275 -3.34 11.59 3.28
N SER A 276 -3.67 11.29 2.03
CA SER A 276 -3.45 12.22 0.91
C SER A 276 -4.07 13.59 1.22
N SER A 277 -3.41 14.68 0.82
CA SER A 277 -3.99 16.04 0.90
C SER A 277 -4.99 16.34 -0.23
N ILE A 278 -5.15 15.41 -1.17
CA ILE A 278 -5.99 15.54 -2.35
C ILE A 278 -7.12 14.50 -2.28
N ALA A 279 -8.35 14.95 -2.54
CA ALA A 279 -9.53 14.10 -2.62
C ALA A 279 -9.29 12.93 -3.60
N PRO A 280 -9.68 11.69 -3.23
CA PRO A 280 -10.56 11.33 -2.10
C PRO A 280 -9.82 11.06 -0.77
N TYR A 281 -8.66 11.66 -0.54
CA TYR A 281 -7.91 11.58 0.73
C TYR A 281 -7.57 10.15 1.14
N GLU A 282 -7.09 9.37 0.17
CA GLU A 282 -6.69 7.98 0.31
C GLU A 282 -5.74 7.76 1.50
N VAL A 283 -5.85 6.60 2.16
CA VAL A 283 -4.90 6.15 3.19
C VAL A 283 -3.58 5.76 2.51
N LEU A 284 -2.50 6.43 2.87
CA LEU A 284 -1.15 6.19 2.35
C LEU A 284 -0.29 5.36 3.30
N GLY A 285 -0.63 5.35 4.58
CA GLY A 285 0.05 4.59 5.63
C GLY A 285 -0.73 4.63 6.94
N VAL A 286 -0.43 3.70 7.84
CA VAL A 286 -1.00 3.66 9.20
C VAL A 286 0.13 3.38 10.18
N ALA A 287 0.18 4.15 11.26
CA ALA A 287 1.08 3.94 12.39
C ALA A 287 0.25 3.75 13.65
N ARG A 288 0.50 2.67 14.39
CA ARG A 288 -0.14 2.40 15.69
C ARG A 288 0.86 2.68 16.81
N GLY A 289 0.41 3.34 17.87
CA GLY A 289 1.27 3.72 18.99
C GLY A 289 0.47 4.16 20.21
N ILE A 290 1.17 4.53 21.28
CA ILE A 290 0.57 5.03 22.52
C ILE A 290 0.70 6.57 22.53
N ALA A 291 -0.39 7.29 22.74
CA ALA A 291 -0.41 8.75 22.79
C ALA A 291 -1.45 9.31 23.77
N GLY A 292 -1.29 10.59 24.15
CA GLY A 292 -2.10 11.31 25.12
C GLY A 292 -1.29 12.23 26.02
N GLN A 293 -1.96 12.81 27.03
CA GLN A 293 -1.38 13.68 28.07
C GLN A 293 -0.70 14.97 27.59
N GLY A 294 -0.97 15.43 26.36
CA GLY A 294 -0.43 16.71 25.87
C GLY A 294 1.08 16.66 25.74
N THR A 295 1.64 15.46 25.58
CA THR A 295 3.07 15.24 25.35
C THR A 295 3.31 14.75 23.92
N PRO A 296 4.44 15.09 23.27
CA PRO A 296 4.78 14.55 21.96
C PRO A 296 4.98 13.03 21.99
N ASN A 297 4.38 12.31 21.04
CA ASN A 297 4.56 10.88 20.82
C ASN A 297 4.90 10.60 19.35
N SER A 298 5.85 9.70 19.10
CA SER A 298 6.40 9.49 17.75
C SER A 298 5.69 8.38 16.99
N PHE A 299 5.36 8.64 15.72
CA PHE A 299 4.73 7.72 14.78
C PHE A 299 5.52 7.70 13.48
N SER A 300 5.86 6.52 12.96
CA SER A 300 6.70 6.39 11.77
C SER A 300 5.92 5.86 10.56
N PHE A 301 6.18 6.43 9.39
CA PHE A 301 5.52 6.09 8.13
C PHE A 301 6.53 5.74 7.04
N ILE A 302 6.20 4.70 6.26
CA ILE A 302 7.03 4.22 5.14
C ILE A 302 6.81 5.09 3.89
N ASN A 303 5.55 5.35 3.54
CA ASN A 303 5.16 6.06 2.30
C ASN A 303 5.01 7.59 2.51
N ALA A 304 5.78 8.17 3.43
CA ALA A 304 5.78 9.60 3.70
C ALA A 304 7.03 10.25 3.11
N GLY A 305 6.82 11.21 2.21
CA GLY A 305 7.86 12.04 1.60
C GLY A 305 7.99 13.42 2.24
N SER A 306 9.21 13.96 2.24
CA SER A 306 9.46 15.36 2.64
C SER A 306 8.90 16.34 1.62
N GLY A 307 8.40 17.49 2.08
CA GLY A 307 7.82 18.54 1.24
C GLY A 307 6.45 18.23 0.63
N ILE A 308 5.92 17.01 0.84
CA ILE A 308 4.58 16.62 0.42
C ILE A 308 3.60 16.93 1.57
N PRO A 309 2.50 17.65 1.32
CA PRO A 309 1.47 17.90 2.34
C PRO A 309 0.60 16.67 2.59
N TYR A 310 0.25 16.42 3.85
CA TYR A 310 -0.61 15.31 4.26
C TYR A 310 -1.64 15.75 5.29
N TYR A 311 -2.80 15.09 5.32
CA TYR A 311 -3.62 15.06 6.52
C TYR A 311 -3.18 13.91 7.42
N PHE A 312 -3.36 14.06 8.72
CA PHE A 312 -3.25 12.95 9.68
C PHE A 312 -4.60 12.76 10.37
N ALA A 313 -5.16 11.55 10.24
CA ALA A 313 -6.39 11.16 10.92
C ALA A 313 -6.04 10.30 12.12
N VAL A 314 -6.42 10.73 13.31
CA VAL A 314 -6.19 9.99 14.55
C VAL A 314 -7.48 9.26 14.93
N LYS A 315 -7.35 7.95 15.13
CA LYS A 315 -8.42 7.06 15.55
C LYS A 315 -8.06 6.43 16.88
N HIS A 316 -9.03 6.36 17.77
CA HIS A 316 -8.91 5.78 19.09
C HIS A 316 -10.16 4.95 19.38
N ARG A 317 -10.09 4.02 20.34
CA ARG A 317 -11.11 2.98 20.54
C ARG A 317 -12.53 3.51 20.84
N ASN A 318 -12.64 4.73 21.34
CA ASN A 318 -13.91 5.28 21.85
C ASN A 318 -14.07 6.79 21.64
N SER A 319 -13.18 7.39 20.83
CA SER A 319 -13.17 8.82 20.55
C SER A 319 -13.46 9.08 19.08
N ILE A 320 -13.97 10.28 18.80
CA ILE A 320 -14.27 10.73 17.44
C ILE A 320 -12.97 10.83 16.63
N GLU A 321 -12.99 10.25 15.43
CA GLU A 321 -11.89 10.37 14.47
C GLU A 321 -11.59 11.86 14.22
N THR A 322 -10.36 12.26 14.54
CA THR A 322 -9.95 13.67 14.46
C THR A 322 -8.85 13.86 13.42
N TRP A 323 -9.07 14.77 12.48
CA TRP A 323 -8.14 15.11 11.41
C TRP A 323 -7.36 16.38 11.73
N THR A 324 -6.11 16.47 11.27
CA THR A 324 -5.36 17.73 11.32
C THR A 324 -6.13 18.84 10.61
N GLY A 325 -6.18 20.03 11.22
CA GLY A 325 -6.87 21.22 10.69
C GLY A 325 -6.21 21.83 9.47
N SER A 326 -4.99 21.39 9.16
CA SER A 326 -4.23 21.76 7.97
C SER A 326 -3.52 20.54 7.38
N THR A 327 -2.80 20.73 6.28
CA THR A 327 -1.97 19.70 5.65
C THR A 327 -0.48 19.96 5.85
N PRO A 328 0.10 19.66 7.03
CA PRO A 328 1.53 19.83 7.25
C PRO A 328 2.36 18.88 6.38
N SER A 329 3.66 19.19 6.23
CA SER A 329 4.60 18.39 5.46
C SER A 329 5.85 18.05 6.27
N PHE A 330 6.42 16.88 6.02
CA PHE A 330 7.68 16.48 6.63
C PHE A 330 8.82 17.35 6.08
N THR A 331 9.77 17.69 6.94
CA THR A 331 11.04 18.31 6.56
C THR A 331 12.16 17.38 6.97
N SER A 332 12.94 16.90 6.00
CA SER A 332 14.02 15.94 6.23
C SER A 332 13.57 14.71 7.04
N GLY A 333 12.38 14.19 6.72
CA GLY A 333 11.81 13.00 7.38
C GLY A 333 11.23 13.24 8.78
N SER A 334 11.11 14.50 9.25
CA SER A 334 10.50 14.81 10.56
C SER A 334 9.37 15.81 10.43
N LEU A 335 8.34 15.65 11.26
CA LEU A 335 7.24 16.59 11.42
C LEU A 335 6.79 16.61 12.89
N SER A 336 6.49 17.78 13.43
CA SER A 336 5.80 17.91 14.73
C SER A 336 4.44 18.56 14.50
N TYR A 337 3.40 18.01 15.12
CA TYR A 337 2.05 18.57 15.08
C TYR A 337 1.45 18.56 16.48
N ASP A 338 0.81 19.66 16.87
CA ASP A 338 0.26 19.83 18.20
C ASP A 338 -1.22 20.18 18.15
N PHE A 339 -2.05 19.18 18.46
CA PHE A 339 -3.50 19.30 18.52
C PHE A 339 -4.02 20.08 19.74
N THR A 340 -3.21 20.28 20.78
CA THR A 340 -3.71 20.83 22.06
C THR A 340 -3.65 22.36 22.12
N SER A 341 -2.95 22.98 21.17
CA SER A 341 -2.65 24.42 21.18
C SER A 341 -3.81 25.34 20.79
N ALA A 342 -4.73 24.88 19.94
CA ALA A 342 -5.90 25.63 19.50
C ALA A 342 -6.97 24.69 18.90
N ALA A 343 -8.26 25.05 19.00
CA ALA A 343 -9.33 24.26 18.36
C ALA A 343 -9.09 24.06 16.86
N SER A 344 -8.58 25.08 16.17
CA SER A 344 -8.30 25.04 14.73
C SER A 344 -7.19 24.06 14.33
N GLN A 345 -6.53 23.40 15.29
CA GLN A 345 -5.59 22.32 15.01
C GLN A 345 -6.31 21.04 14.60
N ALA A 346 -7.60 20.92 14.88
CA ALA A 346 -8.47 19.91 14.27
C ALA A 346 -9.25 20.49 13.08
N PHE A 347 -9.52 19.65 12.09
CA PHE A 347 -10.37 20.02 10.97
C PHE A 347 -11.77 20.39 11.45
N GLY A 348 -12.29 21.53 10.96
CA GLY A 348 -13.56 22.07 11.43
C GLY A 348 -13.58 22.53 12.89
N SER A 349 -12.42 22.67 13.53
CA SER A 349 -12.30 22.94 14.97
C SER A 349 -12.98 21.88 15.86
N ASN A 350 -12.96 20.61 15.42
CA ASN A 350 -13.68 19.50 16.04
C ASN A 350 -12.99 18.95 17.31
N GLN A 351 -12.85 19.79 18.33
CA GLN A 351 -12.23 19.47 19.63
C GLN A 351 -12.94 20.20 20.77
N VAL A 352 -12.72 19.74 22.00
CA VAL A 352 -13.20 20.36 23.24
C VAL A 352 -12.04 20.89 24.07
N LEU A 353 -12.25 22.02 24.76
CA LEU A 353 -11.27 22.56 25.70
C LEU A 353 -11.45 21.90 27.07
N VAL A 354 -10.45 21.15 27.52
CA VAL A 354 -10.43 20.50 28.85
C VAL A 354 -9.30 21.11 29.68
N GLY A 355 -9.65 21.86 30.72
CA GLY A 355 -8.68 22.67 31.45
C GLY A 355 -8.12 23.78 30.55
N SER A 356 -6.83 23.69 30.20
CA SER A 356 -6.15 24.62 29.29
C SER A 356 -5.94 24.10 27.88
N ASP A 357 -6.19 22.82 27.64
CA ASP A 357 -5.70 22.10 26.47
C ASP A 357 -6.87 21.58 25.63
N TYR A 358 -6.75 21.70 24.31
CA TYR A 358 -7.73 21.11 23.40
C TYR A 358 -7.55 19.59 23.33
N SER A 359 -8.67 18.89 23.43
CA SER A 359 -8.76 17.43 23.56
C SER A 359 -9.76 16.87 22.55
N PHE A 360 -9.56 15.62 22.15
CA PHE A 360 -10.48 14.92 21.26
C PHE A 360 -11.74 14.52 22.01
N TYR A 361 -12.89 14.76 21.38
CA TYR A 361 -14.19 14.32 21.90
C TYR A 361 -14.23 12.80 22.06
N THR A 362 -14.73 12.35 23.21
CA THR A 362 -14.94 10.93 23.52
C THR A 362 -16.44 10.58 23.39
N GLY A 363 -16.80 9.29 23.31
CA GLY A 363 -18.19 8.85 23.30
C GLY A 363 -18.64 8.11 22.04
N ASP A 364 -17.72 7.71 21.17
CA ASP A 364 -18.03 6.89 19.98
C ASP A 364 -17.40 5.48 20.12
N PRO A 365 -17.86 4.63 21.07
CA PRO A 365 -17.37 3.26 21.22
C PRO A 365 -17.71 2.35 20.04
N ASN A 366 -18.73 2.70 19.24
CA ASN A 366 -19.18 1.89 18.11
C ASN A 366 -18.41 2.21 16.81
N GLN A 367 -17.73 3.35 16.76
CA GLN A 367 -16.90 3.87 15.67
C GLN A 367 -17.69 4.13 14.37
N ASP A 368 -18.94 4.61 14.48
CA ASP A 368 -19.77 5.01 13.34
C ASP A 368 -19.57 6.48 12.94
N GLY A 369 -18.83 7.24 13.74
CA GLY A 369 -18.44 8.61 13.48
C GLY A 369 -19.42 9.66 14.00
N THR A 370 -20.39 9.27 14.83
CA THR A 370 -21.27 10.16 15.57
C THR A 370 -21.33 9.72 17.03
N VAL A 371 -21.49 10.67 17.96
CA VAL A 371 -21.84 10.32 19.35
C VAL A 371 -23.36 10.43 19.46
N ASP A 372 -24.05 9.32 19.67
CA ASP A 372 -25.51 9.31 19.75
C ASP A 372 -26.11 8.26 20.72
N GLY A 373 -27.43 8.05 20.62
CA GLY A 373 -28.13 7.11 21.49
C GLY A 373 -27.71 5.64 21.31
N ALA A 374 -27.13 5.26 20.17
CA ALA A 374 -26.56 3.93 19.97
C ALA A 374 -25.32 3.73 20.83
N ASP A 375 -24.47 4.74 20.95
CA ASP A 375 -23.30 4.73 21.83
C ASP A 375 -23.69 4.66 23.30
N ASN A 376 -24.63 5.52 23.71
CA ASN A 376 -25.14 5.52 25.08
C ASN A 376 -25.76 4.16 25.43
N SER A 377 -26.47 3.54 24.48
CA SER A 377 -27.03 2.20 24.68
C SER A 377 -25.96 1.13 24.90
N LEU A 378 -24.79 1.22 24.25
CA LEU A 378 -23.68 0.30 24.49
C LEU A 378 -23.11 0.48 25.90
N ILE A 379 -22.88 1.73 26.30
CA ILE A 379 -22.34 2.08 27.62
C ILE A 379 -23.31 1.65 28.72
N ASP A 380 -24.60 1.95 28.59
CA ASP A 380 -25.64 1.59 29.56
C ASP A 380 -25.77 0.07 29.72
N ASN A 381 -25.75 -0.68 28.61
CA ASN A 381 -25.81 -2.13 28.65
C ASN A 381 -24.58 -2.73 29.36
N ASP A 382 -23.39 -2.23 29.07
CA ASP A 382 -22.14 -2.70 29.67
C ASP A 382 -22.04 -2.29 31.15
N ALA A 383 -22.52 -1.09 31.50
CA ALA A 383 -22.64 -0.63 32.88
C ALA A 383 -23.61 -1.49 33.70
N PHE A 384 -24.78 -1.82 33.15
CA PHE A 384 -25.75 -2.72 33.79
C PHE A 384 -25.16 -4.12 34.03
N ASN A 385 -24.31 -4.59 33.11
CA ASN A 385 -23.64 -5.88 33.22
C ASN A 385 -22.33 -5.84 34.02
N PHE A 386 -21.96 -4.69 34.60
CA PHE A 386 -20.71 -4.48 35.33
C PHE A 386 -19.48 -4.90 34.52
N VAL A 387 -19.47 -4.58 33.22
CA VAL A 387 -18.33 -4.86 32.34
C VAL A 387 -17.11 -4.10 32.84
N SER A 388 -15.96 -4.77 32.79
CA SER A 388 -14.68 -4.22 33.26
C SER A 388 -13.55 -4.65 32.33
N GLY A 389 -12.43 -3.93 32.42
CA GLY A 389 -11.25 -4.12 31.61
C GLY A 389 -11.12 -3.12 30.47
N TYR A 390 -10.25 -3.43 29.52
CA TYR A 390 -9.97 -2.57 28.36
C TYR A 390 -11.04 -2.78 27.30
N VAL A 391 -12.17 -2.09 27.44
CA VAL A 391 -13.31 -2.14 26.52
C VAL A 391 -13.60 -0.76 25.92
N PRO A 392 -14.20 -0.68 24.72
CA PRO A 392 -14.53 0.62 24.10
C PRO A 392 -15.46 1.49 24.95
N THR A 393 -16.36 0.88 25.73
CA THR A 393 -17.33 1.57 26.59
C THR A 393 -16.75 2.14 27.89
N ASP A 394 -15.54 1.72 28.28
CA ASP A 394 -14.72 2.39 29.30
C ASP A 394 -14.12 3.65 28.65
N LEU A 395 -14.83 4.76 28.79
CA LEU A 395 -14.50 6.05 28.18
C LEU A 395 -13.41 6.77 28.97
N ASN A 396 -13.45 6.70 30.30
CA ASN A 396 -12.54 7.43 31.17
C ASN A 396 -11.19 6.70 31.41
N GLY A 397 -11.10 5.42 31.05
CA GLY A 397 -9.90 4.59 31.17
C GLY A 397 -9.64 4.02 32.57
N ASP A 398 -10.65 3.94 33.44
CA ASP A 398 -10.54 3.42 34.80
C ASP A 398 -10.75 1.90 34.91
N LEU A 399 -10.97 1.24 33.77
CA LEU A 399 -11.20 -0.20 33.62
C LEU A 399 -12.56 -0.69 34.15
N SER A 400 -13.51 0.20 34.34
CA SER A 400 -14.93 -0.09 34.54
C SER A 400 -15.74 0.62 33.47
N THR A 401 -16.84 0.00 33.03
CA THR A 401 -17.90 0.74 32.36
C THR A 401 -18.98 1.05 33.39
N ASP A 402 -19.19 2.33 33.69
CA ASP A 402 -20.21 2.77 34.63
C ASP A 402 -20.86 4.12 34.26
N GLY A 403 -21.65 4.66 35.19
CA GLY A 403 -22.37 5.91 34.94
C GLY A 403 -21.47 7.14 34.74
N THR A 404 -20.19 7.08 35.12
CA THR A 404 -19.24 8.17 34.87
C THR A 404 -18.80 8.21 33.40
N ASP A 405 -18.71 7.06 32.72
CA ASP A 405 -18.49 7.01 31.28
C ASP A 405 -19.65 7.63 30.52
N ALA A 406 -20.88 7.25 30.89
CA ALA A 406 -22.10 7.76 30.26
C ALA A 406 -22.16 9.29 30.23
N THR A 407 -21.60 9.98 31.24
CA THR A 407 -21.61 11.46 31.26
C THR A 407 -20.88 12.10 30.08
N PHE A 408 -19.79 11.50 29.59
CA PHE A 408 -19.08 12.02 28.43
C PHE A 408 -19.90 11.83 27.15
N SER A 409 -20.44 10.62 26.96
CA SER A 409 -21.24 10.27 25.79
C SER A 409 -22.54 11.08 25.73
N ASP A 410 -23.26 11.22 26.84
CA ASP A 410 -24.49 12.00 26.94
C ASP A 410 -24.28 13.48 26.57
N ASN A 411 -23.22 14.10 27.11
CA ASN A 411 -22.90 15.50 26.83
C ASN A 411 -22.56 15.72 25.35
N ASN A 412 -21.79 14.81 24.75
CA ASN A 412 -21.37 14.92 23.36
C ASN A 412 -22.51 14.55 22.39
N ALA A 413 -23.38 13.60 22.75
CA ALA A 413 -24.61 13.32 22.02
C ALA A 413 -25.57 14.51 22.01
N PHE A 414 -25.75 15.17 23.16
CA PHE A 414 -26.57 16.38 23.27
C PHE A 414 -26.05 17.53 22.38
N ASN A 415 -24.72 17.62 22.21
CA ASN A 415 -24.07 18.61 21.36
C ASN A 415 -23.95 18.19 19.88
N PHE A 416 -24.50 17.03 19.50
CA PHE A 416 -24.42 16.48 18.14
C PHE A 416 -22.99 16.34 17.63
N ILE A 417 -22.07 15.92 18.51
CA ILE A 417 -20.68 15.74 18.16
C ILE A 417 -20.55 14.57 17.17
N GLY A 418 -19.77 14.78 16.12
CA GLY A 418 -19.47 13.78 15.11
C GLY A 418 -18.19 14.09 14.36
N VAL A 419 -17.76 13.18 13.50
CA VAL A 419 -16.55 13.33 12.69
C VAL A 419 -16.72 14.49 11.71
N ILE A 420 -15.76 15.41 11.74
CA ILE A 420 -15.57 16.42 10.69
C ILE A 420 -14.24 16.14 10.00
N ARG A 421 -14.30 15.93 8.67
CA ARG A 421 -13.14 15.60 7.84
C ARG A 421 -13.17 16.39 6.51
N PRO A 422 -12.04 16.50 5.80
CA PRO A 422 -11.89 17.30 4.58
C PRO A 422 -12.83 16.96 3.42
#